data_AF-A0A852VDD6-F1
#
_entry.id   AF-A0A852VDD6-F1
#
_cell.length_a   1.000
_cell.length_b   1.000
_cell.length_c   1.000
_cell.angle_alpha   90.00
_cell.angle_beta   90.00
_cell.angle_gamma   90.00
#
_symmetry.space_group_name_H-M   'P 1'
#
loop_
_entity.id
_entity.type
_entity.pdbx_description
1 polymer ?
#
loop_
_entity_poly.entity_id
_entity_poly.type
_entity_poly.pdbx_seq_one_letter_code
_entity_poly.pdbx_strand_id
1 'polypeptide(L)'
;MSKSFRWVHILLEIIGGLALVAGLGWLAFYFLFIVPMSHFSDGNCSPDTEQRLVNAPDGGAHNFKSFRRTCGQYNFFFAYLSTGNPNKGYEYEPILELKNVGPGAATAVWEGPNRITVTYPKSAEVVDAYAKSFGIDIVLRPE
;
A
#
# COMPACT_ATOMS: atom_id res chain seq x y z
N MET A 1 -46.27 -10.36 -37.58
CA MET A 1 -45.00 -9.74 -37.18
C MET A 1 -44.29 -9.21 -38.42
N SER A 2 -44.01 -7.91 -38.50
CA SER A 2 -43.35 -7.33 -39.68
C SER A 2 -41.88 -7.78 -39.74
N LYS A 3 -41.33 -7.94 -40.96
CA LYS A 3 -39.93 -8.36 -41.17
C LYS A 3 -38.94 -7.44 -40.44
N SER A 4 -39.25 -6.14 -40.35
CA SER A 4 -38.44 -5.14 -39.65
C SER A 4 -38.35 -5.39 -38.14
N PHE A 5 -39.47 -5.80 -37.50
CA PHE A 5 -39.50 -6.08 -36.07
C PHE A 5 -38.62 -7.28 -35.70
N ARG A 6 -38.55 -8.28 -36.58
CA ARG A 6 -37.71 -9.47 -36.40
C ARG A 6 -36.21 -9.14 -36.47
N TRP A 7 -35.80 -8.23 -37.36
CA TRP A 7 -34.41 -7.79 -37.45
C TRP A 7 -33.98 -6.95 -36.25
N VAL A 8 -34.85 -6.06 -35.76
CA VAL A 8 -34.58 -5.25 -34.56
C VAL A 8 -34.43 -6.15 -33.32
N HIS A 9 -35.25 -7.19 -33.19
CA HIS A 9 -35.15 -8.13 -32.08
C HIS A 9 -33.81 -8.89 -32.07
N ILE A 10 -33.39 -9.41 -33.22
CA ILE A 10 -32.10 -10.11 -33.37
C ILE A 10 -30.93 -9.16 -33.05
N LEU A 11 -31.00 -7.90 -33.48
CA LEU A 11 -29.96 -6.92 -33.19
C LEU A 11 -29.82 -6.65 -31.68
N LEU A 12 -30.96 -6.53 -30.98
CA LEU A 12 -30.99 -6.33 -29.54
C LEU A 12 -30.48 -7.55 -28.76
N GLU A 13 -30.78 -8.76 -29.21
CA GLU A 13 -30.23 -9.99 -28.63
C GLU A 13 -28.71 -10.06 -28.77
N ILE A 14 -28.16 -9.67 -29.93
CA ILE A 14 -26.71 -9.64 -30.15
C ILE A 14 -26.06 -8.60 -29.25
N ILE A 15 -26.61 -7.38 -29.16
CA ILE A 15 -26.08 -6.33 -28.28
C ILE A 15 -26.17 -6.77 -26.82
N GLY A 16 -27.29 -7.37 -26.40
CA GLY A 16 -27.46 -7.90 -25.04
C GLY A 16 -26.46 -9.01 -24.73
N GLY A 17 -26.25 -9.94 -25.65
CA GLY A 17 -25.26 -11.01 -25.53
C GLY A 17 -23.84 -10.47 -25.44
N LEU A 18 -23.47 -9.51 -26.28
CA LEU A 18 -22.16 -8.84 -26.22
C LEU A 18 -21.96 -8.08 -24.91
N ALA A 19 -22.98 -7.38 -24.42
CA ALA A 19 -22.93 -6.67 -23.14
C ALA A 19 -22.73 -7.63 -21.96
N LEU A 20 -23.40 -8.79 -21.97
CA LEU A 20 -23.21 -9.83 -20.95
C LEU A 20 -21.79 -10.40 -20.98
N VAL A 21 -21.28 -10.73 -22.17
CA VAL A 21 -19.90 -11.26 -22.32
C VAL A 21 -18.87 -10.22 -21.89
N ALA A 22 -19.04 -8.95 -22.27
CA ALA A 22 -18.16 -7.87 -21.87
C ALA A 22 -18.21 -7.63 -20.35
N GLY A 23 -19.41 -7.63 -19.75
CA GLY A 23 -19.59 -7.48 -18.31
C GLY A 23 -18.96 -8.62 -17.51
N LEU A 24 -19.17 -9.88 -17.94
CA LEU A 24 -18.55 -11.05 -17.33
C LEU A 24 -17.02 -11.06 -17.52
N GLY A 25 -16.54 -10.66 -18.69
CA GLY A 25 -15.11 -10.50 -18.97
C GLY A 25 -14.46 -9.45 -18.06
N TRP A 26 -15.12 -8.32 -17.86
CA TRP A 26 -14.67 -7.29 -16.93
C TRP A 26 -14.66 -7.78 -15.48
N LEU A 27 -15.73 -8.46 -15.03
CA LEU A 27 -15.79 -9.07 -13.70
C LEU A 27 -14.66 -10.06 -13.48
N ALA A 28 -14.43 -10.98 -14.43
CA ALA A 28 -13.34 -11.94 -14.36
C ALA A 28 -11.98 -11.23 -14.30
N PHE A 29 -11.76 -10.21 -15.14
CA PHE A 29 -10.54 -9.43 -15.12
C PHE A 29 -10.33 -8.71 -13.77
N TYR A 30 -11.38 -8.07 -13.25
CA TYR A 30 -11.35 -7.36 -11.98
C TYR A 30 -10.97 -8.29 -10.82
N PHE A 31 -11.59 -9.47 -10.74
CA PHE A 31 -11.31 -10.43 -9.67
C PHE A 31 -9.98 -11.16 -9.81
N LEU A 32 -9.52 -11.43 -11.03
CA LEU A 32 -8.26 -12.16 -11.27
C LEU A 32 -7.03 -11.25 -11.19
N PHE A 33 -7.17 -9.97 -11.53
CA PHE A 33 -6.02 -9.08 -11.67
C PHE A 33 -6.08 -7.84 -10.79
N ILE A 34 -7.25 -7.21 -10.60
CA ILE A 34 -7.32 -5.96 -9.81
C ILE A 34 -7.40 -6.25 -8.31
N VAL A 35 -8.28 -7.15 -7.89
CA VAL A 35 -8.44 -7.49 -6.47
C VAL A 35 -7.13 -8.01 -5.87
N PRO A 36 -6.42 -9.00 -6.46
CA PRO A 36 -5.19 -9.51 -5.88
C PRO A 36 -4.10 -8.44 -5.79
N MET A 37 -3.99 -7.57 -6.79
CA MET A 37 -3.00 -6.48 -6.79
C MET A 37 -3.25 -5.46 -5.67
N SER A 38 -4.49 -5.29 -5.21
CA SER A 38 -4.77 -4.41 -4.06
C SER A 38 -4.20 -4.94 -2.74
N HIS A 39 -3.90 -6.25 -2.65
CA HIS A 39 -3.31 -6.83 -1.44
C HIS A 39 -1.81 -6.53 -1.29
N PHE A 40 -1.17 -5.97 -2.31
CA PHE A 40 0.25 -5.68 -2.34
C PHE A 40 0.49 -4.17 -2.40
N SER A 41 1.52 -3.72 -1.70
CA SER A 41 1.97 -2.34 -1.67
C SER A 41 2.48 -1.84 -3.03
N ASP A 42 3.03 -2.72 -3.87
CA ASP A 42 3.54 -2.39 -5.21
C ASP A 42 2.50 -2.50 -6.34
N GLY A 43 1.23 -2.74 -5.98
CA GLY A 43 0.13 -2.89 -6.93
C GLY A 43 -0.46 -1.57 -7.43
N ASN A 44 -1.75 -1.61 -7.80
CA ASN A 44 -2.50 -0.42 -8.19
C ASN A 44 -2.86 0.41 -6.94
N CYS A 45 -2.02 1.40 -6.63
CA CYS A 45 -2.06 2.13 -5.38
C CYS A 45 -2.12 3.65 -5.58
N SER A 46 -2.59 4.36 -4.56
CA SER A 46 -2.44 5.81 -4.47
C SER A 46 -0.95 6.19 -4.40
N PRO A 47 -0.58 7.43 -4.76
CA PRO A 47 0.74 7.96 -4.44
C PRO A 47 1.02 7.92 -2.93
N ASP A 48 2.30 7.80 -2.57
CA ASP A 48 2.73 7.87 -1.19
C ASP A 48 2.45 9.24 -0.59
N THR A 49 1.82 9.24 0.58
CA THR A 49 1.57 10.45 1.36
C THR A 49 2.47 10.44 2.58
N GLU A 50 3.46 11.35 2.62
CA GLU A 50 4.34 11.53 3.78
C GLU A 50 3.47 11.84 5.02
N GLN A 51 3.64 11.05 6.07
CA GLN A 51 2.92 11.23 7.33
C GLN A 51 3.75 12.08 8.29
N ARG A 52 5.03 11.74 8.44
CA ARG A 52 5.91 12.37 9.42
C ARG A 52 7.38 12.15 9.09
N LEU A 53 8.16 13.22 9.23
CA LEU A 53 9.61 13.19 9.39
C LEU A 53 9.95 13.31 10.88
N VAL A 54 10.76 12.41 11.39
CA VAL A 54 11.27 12.41 12.76
C VAL A 54 12.79 12.42 12.68
N ASN A 55 13.40 13.50 13.17
CA ASN A 55 14.85 13.60 13.24
C ASN A 55 15.37 12.66 14.32
N ALA A 56 16.56 12.10 14.08
CA ALA A 56 17.26 11.33 15.10
C ALA A 56 17.50 12.22 16.35
N PRO A 57 17.46 11.65 17.56
CA PRO A 57 17.95 12.32 18.76
C PRO A 57 19.46 12.57 18.65
N ASP A 58 20.01 13.48 19.46
CA ASP A 58 21.43 13.85 19.45
C ASP A 58 22.34 12.60 19.45
N GLY A 59 23.19 12.50 18.42
CA GLY A 59 24.09 11.35 18.21
C GLY A 59 23.53 10.21 17.34
N GLY A 60 22.27 10.27 16.91
CA GLY A 60 21.71 9.33 15.92
C GLY A 60 22.16 9.65 14.49
N ALA A 61 22.57 8.62 13.75
CA ALA A 61 23.09 8.77 12.39
C ALA A 61 22.01 8.91 11.31
N HIS A 62 20.76 8.59 11.63
CA HIS A 62 19.69 8.43 10.64
C HIS A 62 18.40 9.15 11.04
N ASN A 63 17.82 9.89 10.10
CA ASN A 63 16.46 10.42 10.22
C ASN A 63 15.44 9.36 9.78
N PHE A 64 14.22 9.50 10.27
CA PHE A 64 13.13 8.58 10.02
C PHE A 64 12.01 9.28 9.27
N LYS A 65 11.51 8.67 8.19
CA LYS A 65 10.30 9.12 7.48
C LYS A 65 9.25 8.02 7.48
N SER A 66 8.00 8.42 7.64
CA SER A 66 6.86 7.52 7.48
C SER A 66 5.95 7.96 6.36
N PHE A 67 5.42 6.98 5.64
CA PHE A 67 4.52 7.19 4.51
C PHE A 67 3.28 6.32 4.66
N ARG A 68 2.23 6.76 3.99
CA ARG A 68 1.01 5.98 3.81
C ARG A 68 0.74 5.77 2.35
N ARG A 69 0.34 4.56 2.00
CA ARG A 69 -0.17 4.19 0.68
C ARG A 69 -1.51 3.49 0.82
N THR A 70 -2.44 3.74 -0.09
CA THR A 70 -3.73 3.03 -0.14
C THR A 70 -3.79 2.22 -1.42
N CYS A 71 -4.03 0.92 -1.31
CA CYS A 71 -4.16 0.01 -2.45
C CYS A 71 -5.52 -0.69 -2.36
N GLY A 72 -6.47 -0.27 -3.20
CA GLY A 72 -7.87 -0.71 -3.08
C GLY A 72 -8.45 -0.41 -1.70
N GLN A 73 -8.82 -1.46 -0.95
CA GLN A 73 -9.36 -1.36 0.41
C GLN A 73 -8.28 -1.40 1.51
N TYR A 74 -7.03 -1.70 1.14
CA TYR A 74 -5.94 -1.87 2.08
C TYR A 74 -5.18 -0.55 2.27
N ASN A 75 -4.85 -0.27 3.53
CA ASN A 75 -3.99 0.86 3.88
C ASN A 75 -2.67 0.32 4.41
N PHE A 76 -1.60 0.83 3.82
CA PHE A 76 -0.24 0.47 4.16
C PHE A 76 0.44 1.64 4.87
N PHE A 77 1.18 1.31 5.92
CA PHE A 77 2.09 2.21 6.59
C PHE A 77 3.52 1.74 6.32
N PHE A 78 4.35 2.67 5.86
CA PHE A 78 5.75 2.43 5.62
C PHE A 78 6.59 3.30 6.51
N ALA A 79 7.73 2.75 6.88
CA ALA A 79 8.73 3.38 7.68
C ALA A 79 10.05 3.28 6.92
N TYR A 80 10.68 4.41 6.68
CA TYR A 80 11.93 4.52 5.93
C TYR A 80 12.99 5.22 6.79
N LEU A 81 14.22 4.75 6.65
CA LEU A 81 15.37 5.29 7.34
C LEU A 81 16.26 6.03 6.33
N SER A 82 16.76 7.21 6.69
CA SER A 82 17.67 7.95 5.81
C SER A 82 19.00 7.24 5.70
N THR A 83 19.52 7.03 4.50
CA THR A 83 20.78 6.30 4.28
C THR A 83 22.03 7.18 4.37
N GLY A 84 21.85 8.51 4.34
CA GLY A 84 22.95 9.47 4.20
C GLY A 84 23.49 9.58 2.76
N ASN A 85 22.89 8.87 1.80
CA ASN A 85 23.28 8.94 0.39
C ASN A 85 22.79 10.28 -0.22
N PRO A 86 23.69 11.08 -0.82
CA PRO A 86 23.31 12.36 -1.44
C PRO A 86 22.60 12.20 -2.80
N ASN A 87 22.55 11.00 -3.36
CA ASN A 87 21.93 10.75 -4.66
C ASN A 87 20.41 10.67 -4.55
N LYS A 88 19.72 11.41 -5.42
CA LYS A 88 18.27 11.44 -5.48
C LYS A 88 17.70 10.06 -5.83
N GLY A 89 16.74 9.57 -5.05
CA GLY A 89 16.14 8.24 -5.13
C GLY A 89 16.74 7.20 -4.18
N TYR A 90 17.85 7.51 -3.51
CA TYR A 90 18.54 6.60 -2.57
C TYR A 90 18.66 7.18 -1.17
N GLU A 91 18.05 8.34 -0.91
CA GLU A 91 18.18 9.05 0.36
C GLU A 91 17.53 8.28 1.53
N TYR A 92 16.64 7.34 1.22
CA TYR A 92 15.84 6.58 2.19
C TYR A 92 15.74 5.10 1.80
N GLU A 93 15.77 4.23 2.80
CA GLU A 93 15.58 2.78 2.63
C GLU A 93 14.40 2.30 3.47
N PRO A 94 13.51 1.45 2.92
CA PRO A 94 12.38 0.92 3.69
C PRO A 94 12.89 -0.03 4.77
N ILE A 95 12.40 0.17 5.99
CA ILE A 95 12.77 -0.63 7.17
C ILE A 95 11.56 -1.33 7.81
N LEU A 96 10.34 -0.94 7.46
CA LEU A 96 9.12 -1.57 7.95
C LEU A 96 7.95 -1.29 7.01
N GLU A 97 7.15 -2.33 6.79
CA GLU A 97 5.88 -2.27 6.09
C GLU A 97 4.79 -2.94 6.92
N LEU A 98 3.72 -2.19 7.18
CA LEU A 98 2.52 -2.67 7.86
C LEU A 98 1.31 -2.52 6.94
N LYS A 99 0.45 -3.52 6.92
CA LYS A 99 -0.81 -3.54 6.17
C LYS A 99 -2.01 -3.48 7.11
N ASN A 100 -3.14 -2.96 6.62
CA ASN A 100 -4.36 -2.71 7.39
C ASN A 100 -4.20 -1.67 8.50
N VAL A 101 -3.38 -0.64 8.25
CA VAL A 101 -3.15 0.45 9.20
C VAL A 101 -3.96 1.68 8.81
N GLY A 102 -4.90 2.07 9.66
CA GLY A 102 -5.67 3.30 9.48
C GLY A 102 -4.80 4.58 9.55
N PRO A 103 -5.26 5.70 8.98
CA PRO A 103 -4.55 6.98 9.09
C PRO A 103 -4.30 7.33 10.57
N GLY A 104 -3.03 7.59 10.93
CA GLY A 104 -2.63 7.93 12.30
C GLY A 104 -2.71 6.78 13.31
N ALA A 105 -3.08 5.56 12.90
CA ALA A 105 -3.19 4.41 13.79
C ALA A 105 -1.84 3.77 14.13
N ALA A 106 -0.81 3.98 13.29
CA ALA A 106 0.56 3.61 13.60
C ALA A 106 1.39 4.86 13.89
N THR A 107 2.29 4.73 14.87
CA THR A 107 3.26 5.77 15.21
C THR A 107 4.63 5.14 15.37
N ALA A 108 5.66 5.82 14.87
CA ALA A 108 7.04 5.41 15.00
C ALA A 108 7.83 6.54 15.66
N VAL A 109 8.57 6.19 16.71
CA VAL A 109 9.33 7.14 17.53
C VAL A 109 10.71 6.58 17.85
N TRP A 110 11.68 7.48 17.99
CA TRP A 110 13.01 7.13 18.50
C TRP A 110 12.94 6.87 20.01
N GLU A 111 13.54 5.76 20.45
CA GLU A 111 13.74 5.39 21.84
C GLU A 111 15.26 5.33 22.11
N GLY A 112 15.90 6.50 22.04
CA GLY A 112 17.36 6.64 22.04
C GLY A 112 17.97 6.69 20.63
N PRO A 113 19.31 6.67 20.49
CA PRO A 113 19.99 6.92 19.22
C PRO A 113 19.91 5.77 18.21
N ASN A 114 19.72 4.54 18.70
CA ASN A 114 19.82 3.31 17.89
C ASN A 114 18.57 2.42 17.96
N ARG A 115 17.42 2.95 18.41
CA ARG A 115 16.18 2.17 18.53
C ARG A 115 14.97 2.97 18.09
N ILE A 116 14.15 2.35 17.25
CA ILE A 116 12.85 2.89 16.83
C ILE A 116 11.77 1.96 17.39
N THR A 117 10.86 2.53 18.16
CA THR A 117 9.65 1.82 18.60
C THR A 117 8.50 2.19 17.69
N VAL A 118 7.84 1.18 17.13
CA VAL A 118 6.66 1.35 16.29
C VAL A 118 5.45 0.74 16.98
N THR A 119 4.50 1.61 17.31
CA THR A 119 3.19 1.24 17.82
C THR A 119 2.20 1.14 16.67
N TYR A 120 1.39 0.10 16.63
CA TYR A 120 0.40 -0.13 15.56
C TYR A 120 -0.78 -0.97 16.07
N PRO A 121 -1.96 -0.94 15.42
CA PRO A 121 -3.11 -1.68 15.89
C PRO A 121 -2.91 -3.19 15.71
N LYS A 122 -3.36 -4.01 16.67
CA LYS A 122 -3.28 -5.49 16.60
C LYS A 122 -3.90 -6.12 15.35
N SER A 123 -4.84 -5.44 14.70
CA SER A 123 -5.44 -5.88 13.45
C SER A 123 -4.54 -5.71 12.22
N ALA A 124 -3.42 -4.99 12.36
CA ALA A 124 -2.47 -4.81 11.27
C ALA A 124 -1.62 -6.05 11.06
N GLU A 125 -1.25 -6.26 9.81
CA GLU A 125 -0.35 -7.32 9.38
C GLU A 125 1.04 -6.73 9.18
N VAL A 126 2.06 -7.35 9.77
CA VAL A 126 3.46 -6.99 9.51
C VAL A 126 3.88 -7.68 8.23
N VAL A 127 4.02 -6.90 7.15
CA VAL A 127 4.45 -7.42 5.85
C VAL A 127 5.97 -7.59 5.86
N ASP A 128 6.68 -6.59 6.37
CA ASP A 128 8.14 -6.62 6.41
C ASP A 128 8.78 -5.76 7.50
N ALA A 129 9.98 -6.13 7.98
CA ALA A 129 10.73 -5.39 9.01
C ALA A 129 12.27 -5.65 8.94
N TYR A 130 13.06 -4.65 8.53
CA TYR A 130 14.51 -4.74 8.27
C TYR A 130 15.37 -3.57 8.81
N ALA A 131 15.37 -3.28 10.11
CA ALA A 131 16.29 -2.24 10.63
C ALA A 131 17.67 -2.72 11.08
N LYS A 132 17.84 -4.03 11.33
CA LYS A 132 19.11 -4.56 11.83
C LYS A 132 20.30 -4.30 10.88
N SER A 133 20.02 -4.10 9.59
CA SER A 133 21.00 -3.73 8.55
C SER A 133 21.65 -2.36 8.75
N PHE A 134 21.01 -1.44 9.49
CA PHE A 134 21.52 -0.08 9.73
C PHE A 134 22.03 0.14 11.17
N GLY A 135 22.21 -0.94 11.94
CA GLY A 135 22.56 -0.81 13.37
C GLY A 135 21.43 -0.20 14.22
N ILE A 136 20.21 -0.15 13.69
CA ILE A 136 19.02 0.33 14.38
C ILE A 136 18.15 -0.87 14.78
N ASP A 137 17.68 -0.87 16.02
CA ASP A 137 16.74 -1.86 16.54
C ASP A 137 15.30 -1.38 16.29
N ILE A 138 14.49 -2.12 15.54
CA ILE A 138 13.04 -1.86 15.45
C ILE A 138 12.31 -2.74 16.45
N VAL A 139 11.59 -2.10 17.37
CA VAL A 139 10.70 -2.76 18.32
C VAL A 139 9.25 -2.54 17.88
N LEU A 140 8.57 -3.63 17.56
CA LEU A 140 7.16 -3.66 17.15
C LEU A 140 6.27 -3.84 18.38
N ARG A 141 5.37 -2.87 18.64
CA ARG A 141 4.42 -2.88 19.77
C ARG A 141 2.97 -2.87 19.26
N PRO A 142 2.31 -4.03 19.14
CA PRO A 142 0.91 -4.09 18.77
C PRO A 142 0.00 -3.67 19.94
N GLU A 143 -0.91 -2.73 19.69
CA GLU A 143 -1.89 -2.20 20.66
C GLU A 143 -3.33 -2.60 20.34
#